data_AF-A0AB73G5B6-F1
#
_entry.id   AF-A0AB73G5B6-F1
#
_cell.length_a   1.000
_cell.length_b   1.000
_cell.length_c   1.000
_cell.angle_alpha   90.00
_cell.angle_beta   90.00
_cell.angle_gamma   90.00
#
_symmetry.space_group_name_H-M   'P 1'
#
loop_
_entity.id
_entity.type
_entity.pdbx_description
1 polymer ?
#
loop_
_entity_poly.entity_id
_entity_poly.type
_entity_poly.pdbx_seq_one_letter_code
_entity_poly.pdbx_strand_id
1 'polypeptide(L)'
;MIQSEDTKTLPLALEVVTEKRGRGRPRKDGGAMTNAQRQAAFRARRKAADKPVTVTKKIPAAADGYDELVMENERLREELAQSRRDLEVAKRQVADMQQSPRRAKHGALVVSDVVRAPIESSADYERRRRSFRVDERVGFALERLAADAGVSKDDVLERLVYWADEAVLKSFESDEAFKRYLDRGRTEKSGI
;
A
#
# COMPACT_ATOMS: atom_id res chain seq x y z
N MET A 1 -103.29 48.33 27.27
CA MET A 1 -103.67 46.96 26.89
C MET A 1 -102.71 46.51 25.80
N ILE A 2 -102.28 45.25 25.86
CA ILE A 2 -101.54 44.48 24.83
C ILE A 2 -100.00 44.63 24.87
N GLN A 3 -99.37 43.70 25.61
CA GLN A 3 -98.17 42.97 25.12
C GLN A 3 -98.65 42.07 23.96
N SER A 4 -97.89 41.72 22.93
CA SER A 4 -96.54 41.13 22.84
C SER A 4 -96.13 41.17 21.34
N GLU A 5 -94.90 40.97 20.86
CA GLU A 5 -94.06 39.77 20.89
C GLU A 5 -92.66 40.09 20.29
N ASP A 6 -91.80 39.07 20.33
CA ASP A 6 -90.65 38.82 19.47
C ASP A 6 -89.26 39.32 19.87
N THR A 7 -88.71 38.58 20.85
CA THR A 7 -87.28 38.35 21.05
C THR A 7 -86.73 37.44 19.95
N LYS A 8 -85.97 38.01 18.99
CA LYS A 8 -84.80 37.41 18.29
C LYS A 8 -84.40 38.27 17.08
N THR A 9 -83.73 39.38 17.33
CA THR A 9 -82.95 40.07 16.30
C THR A 9 -81.67 40.60 16.93
N LEU A 10 -80.57 39.87 16.77
CA LEU A 10 -79.23 40.41 16.99
C LEU A 10 -78.87 41.23 15.74
N PRO A 11 -78.57 42.53 15.87
CA PRO A 11 -78.19 43.35 14.73
C PRO A 11 -76.78 42.98 14.27
N LEU A 12 -76.66 42.56 13.01
CA LEU A 12 -75.37 42.37 12.34
C LEU A 12 -74.73 43.75 12.10
N ALA A 13 -73.54 43.95 12.65
CA ALA A 13 -72.74 45.14 12.41
C ALA A 13 -72.38 45.22 10.91
N LEU A 14 -72.87 46.28 10.27
CA LEU A 14 -72.51 46.64 8.90
C LEU A 14 -71.06 47.15 8.89
N GLU A 15 -70.12 46.27 8.57
CA GLU A 15 -68.76 46.70 8.20
C GLU A 15 -68.83 47.50 6.90
N VAL A 16 -68.50 48.78 7.02
CA VAL A 16 -68.33 49.69 5.89
C VAL A 16 -67.09 49.26 5.12
N VAL A 17 -67.33 48.67 3.96
CA VAL A 17 -66.33 48.37 2.94
C VAL A 17 -65.68 49.67 2.45
N THR A 18 -64.36 49.78 2.59
CA THR A 18 -63.47 50.62 1.78
C THR A 18 -62.18 49.81 1.61
N GLU A 19 -61.63 49.45 0.44
CA GLU A 19 -61.74 49.90 -0.94
C GLU A 19 -61.22 48.78 -1.87
N LYS A 20 -61.72 48.78 -3.11
CA LYS A 20 -61.42 47.82 -4.19
C LYS A 20 -59.92 47.67 -4.49
N ARG A 21 -59.43 46.44 -4.64
CA ARG A 21 -58.19 46.13 -5.39
C ARG A 21 -58.44 45.06 -6.44
N GLY A 22 -57.96 45.34 -7.65
CA GLY A 22 -58.17 44.57 -8.88
C GLY A 22 -57.49 43.21 -8.91
N ARG A 23 -57.84 42.47 -9.99
CA ARG A 23 -57.59 41.05 -10.26
C ARG A 23 -56.20 40.52 -9.83
N GLY A 24 -56.22 39.47 -9.01
CA GLY A 24 -55.06 38.63 -8.65
C GLY A 24 -55.38 37.70 -7.49
N ARG A 25 -54.77 36.50 -7.45
CA ARG A 25 -54.97 35.50 -6.38
C ARG A 25 -54.57 36.08 -5.01
N PRO A 26 -55.31 35.77 -3.91
CA PRO A 26 -54.91 36.16 -2.56
C PRO A 26 -53.47 35.70 -2.27
N ARG A 27 -52.68 36.53 -1.59
CA ARG A 27 -51.33 36.14 -1.17
C ARG A 27 -51.44 34.97 -0.21
N LYS A 28 -50.56 33.97 -0.35
CA LYS A 28 -50.51 32.79 0.50
C LYS A 28 -50.19 33.24 1.93
N ASP A 29 -51.12 33.04 2.86
CA ASP A 29 -50.93 33.38 4.27
C ASP A 29 -49.75 32.58 4.83
N GLY A 30 -48.83 33.30 5.48
CA GLY A 30 -47.73 32.70 6.26
C GLY A 30 -46.44 32.34 5.51
N GLY A 31 -46.32 32.60 4.20
CA GLY A 31 -45.14 32.15 3.44
C GLY A 31 -44.27 33.23 2.78
N ALA A 32 -44.79 34.44 2.57
CA ALA A 32 -44.07 35.49 1.85
C ALA A 32 -43.53 36.53 2.83
N MET A 33 -42.20 36.79 2.78
CA MET A 33 -41.62 37.91 3.53
C MET A 33 -42.41 39.18 3.25
N THR A 34 -42.68 39.95 4.29
CA THR A 34 -43.30 41.27 4.14
C THR A 34 -42.33 42.20 3.39
N ASN A 35 -42.84 43.28 2.80
CA ASN A 35 -41.96 44.25 2.12
C ASN A 35 -40.94 44.87 3.09
N ALA A 36 -41.30 45.06 4.36
CA ALA A 36 -40.38 45.51 5.40
C ALA A 36 -39.24 44.52 5.64
N GLN A 37 -39.55 43.21 5.72
CA GLN A 37 -38.53 42.16 5.84
C GLN A 37 -37.63 42.07 4.62
N ARG A 38 -38.18 42.23 3.40
CA ARG A 38 -37.39 42.30 2.17
C ARG A 38 -36.42 43.50 2.19
N GLN A 39 -36.89 44.67 2.59
CA GLN A 39 -36.06 45.87 2.70
C GLN A 39 -34.95 45.70 3.75
N ALA A 40 -35.27 45.08 4.89
CA ALA A 40 -34.31 44.81 5.96
C ALA A 40 -33.22 43.82 5.51
N ALA A 41 -33.60 42.73 4.84
CA ALA A 41 -32.67 41.77 4.28
C ALA A 41 -31.74 42.41 3.21
N PHE A 42 -32.28 43.28 2.36
CA PHE A 42 -31.49 44.02 1.37
C PHE A 42 -30.44 44.93 2.03
N ARG A 43 -30.84 45.70 3.05
CA ARG A 43 -29.92 46.55 3.81
C ARG A 43 -28.85 45.75 4.54
N ALA A 44 -29.21 44.59 5.11
CA ALA A 44 -28.25 43.70 5.77
C ALA A 44 -27.19 43.16 4.80
N ARG A 45 -27.59 42.77 3.59
CA ARG A 45 -26.66 42.31 2.53
C ARG A 45 -25.70 43.42 2.11
N ARG A 46 -26.20 44.64 1.87
CA ARG A 46 -25.34 45.79 1.55
C ARG A 46 -24.34 46.09 2.65
N LYS A 47 -24.79 46.12 3.91
CA LYS A 47 -23.91 46.36 5.07
C LYS A 47 -22.84 45.29 5.24
N ALA A 48 -23.10 44.05 4.83
CA ALA A 48 -22.12 42.97 4.85
C ALA A 48 -21.14 43.05 3.67
N ALA A 49 -21.61 43.45 2.49
CA ALA A 49 -20.77 43.65 1.30
C ALA A 49 -19.77 44.80 1.47
N ASP A 50 -20.15 45.86 2.19
CA ASP A 50 -19.29 47.03 2.43
C ASP A 50 -18.26 46.80 3.56
N LYS A 51 -18.25 45.62 4.21
CA LYS A 51 -17.23 45.27 5.21
C LYS A 51 -16.10 44.49 4.53
N PRO A 52 -14.89 45.06 4.40
CA PRO A 52 -13.75 44.29 3.91
C PRO A 52 -13.41 43.18 4.90
N VAL A 53 -13.61 41.92 4.51
CA VAL A 53 -13.19 40.75 5.28
C VAL A 53 -11.68 40.58 5.05
N THR A 54 -10.87 41.24 5.87
CA THR A 54 -9.42 41.01 5.86
C THR A 54 -9.11 39.74 6.66
N VAL A 55 -8.66 38.69 5.98
CA VAL A 55 -8.02 37.55 6.62
C VAL A 55 -6.63 38.01 7.07
N THR A 56 -6.54 38.64 8.24
CA THR A 56 -5.25 38.87 8.89
C THR A 56 -4.73 37.51 9.34
N LYS A 57 -3.86 36.90 8.53
CA LYS A 57 -2.98 35.83 9.02
C LYS A 57 -2.20 36.45 10.18
N LYS A 58 -2.52 36.05 11.41
CA LYS A 58 -1.67 36.31 12.57
C LYS A 58 -0.42 35.47 12.37
N ILE A 59 0.54 35.99 11.60
CA ILE A 59 1.89 35.44 11.56
C ILE A 59 2.52 35.96 12.86
N PRO A 60 2.72 35.11 13.88
CA PRO A 60 3.39 35.56 15.09
C PRO A 60 4.78 36.09 14.70
N ALA A 61 5.19 37.18 15.32
CA ALA A 61 6.45 37.89 15.05
C ALA A 61 7.72 37.07 15.37
N ALA A 62 7.60 35.77 15.67
CA ALA A 62 8.70 34.85 15.85
C ALA A 62 8.97 34.11 14.53
N ALA A 63 9.36 34.86 13.50
CA ALA A 63 9.94 34.30 12.28
C ALA A 63 11.46 34.04 12.43
N ASP A 64 12.02 34.23 13.63
CA ASP A 64 13.45 34.11 13.89
C ASP A 64 13.97 32.65 13.89
N GLY A 65 13.07 31.66 13.87
CA GLY A 65 13.44 30.23 13.87
C GLY A 65 13.21 29.50 12.55
N TYR A 66 12.70 30.17 11.50
CA TYR A 66 12.45 29.50 10.22
C TYR A 66 13.77 29.06 9.57
N ASP A 67 14.77 29.95 9.58
CA ASP A 67 16.09 29.67 9.03
C ASP A 67 16.79 28.54 9.80
N GLU A 68 16.64 28.50 11.13
CA GLU A 68 17.13 27.41 11.98
C GLU A 68 16.50 26.06 11.62
N LEU A 69 15.17 26.04 11.41
CA LEU A 69 14.45 24.82 11.00
C LEU A 69 14.80 24.36 9.58
N VAL A 70 15.10 25.30 8.67
CA VAL A 70 15.58 24.99 7.32
C VAL A 70 16.96 24.34 7.39
N MET A 71 17.88 24.92 8.16
CA MET A 71 19.23 24.37 8.38
C MET A 71 19.19 22.97 9.03
N GLU A 72 18.32 22.77 10.02
CA GLU A 72 18.13 21.46 10.63
C GLU A 72 17.54 20.44 9.65
N ASN A 73 16.60 20.84 8.80
CA ASN A 73 16.06 19.97 7.75
C ASN A 73 17.13 19.55 6.74
N GLU A 74 17.98 20.47 6.31
CA GLU A 74 19.09 20.18 5.40
C GLU A 74 20.07 19.19 6.04
N ARG A 75 20.45 19.44 7.30
CA ARG A 75 21.29 18.52 8.07
C ARG A 75 20.68 17.12 8.19
N LEU A 76 19.40 17.01 8.53
CA LEU A 76 18.71 15.72 8.64
C LEU A 76 18.62 14.99 7.30
N ARG A 77 18.46 15.72 6.18
CA ARG A 77 18.49 15.13 4.84
C ARG A 77 19.86 14.58 4.49
N GLU A 78 20.93 15.28 4.86
CA GLU A 78 22.30 14.82 4.67
C GLU A 78 22.60 13.57 5.50
N GLU A 79 22.21 13.57 6.78
CA GLU A 79 22.38 12.41 7.68
C GLU A 79 21.62 11.18 7.19
N LEU A 80 20.41 11.37 6.67
CA LEU A 80 19.62 10.31 6.06
C LEU A 80 20.23 9.80 4.75
N ALA A 81 20.79 10.70 3.93
CA ALA A 81 21.53 10.32 2.72
C ALA A 81 22.82 9.57 3.04
N GLN A 82 23.51 9.93 4.12
CA GLN A 82 24.69 9.22 4.61
C GLN A 82 24.30 7.83 5.14
N SER A 83 23.31 7.75 6.02
CA SER A 83 22.79 6.48 6.56
C SER A 83 22.34 5.51 5.46
N ARG A 84 21.71 6.03 4.39
CA ARG A 84 21.33 5.22 3.23
C ARG A 84 22.55 4.69 2.47
N ARG A 85 23.59 5.50 2.30
CA ARG A 85 24.85 5.06 1.67
C ARG A 85 25.56 4.01 2.53
N ASP A 86 25.62 4.21 3.83
CA ASP A 86 26.24 3.26 4.76
C ASP A 86 25.47 1.94 4.81
N LEU A 87 24.14 1.97 4.79
CA LEU A 87 23.31 0.77 4.65
C LEU A 87 23.55 0.05 3.32
N GLU A 88 23.70 0.77 2.22
CA GLU A 88 23.98 0.20 0.92
C GLU A 88 25.38 -0.45 0.88
N VAL A 89 26.38 0.19 1.48
CA VAL A 89 27.72 -0.38 1.66
C VAL A 89 27.66 -1.63 2.55
N ALA A 90 26.94 -1.60 3.67
CA ALA A 90 26.76 -2.76 4.54
C ALA A 90 26.05 -3.91 3.82
N LYS A 91 25.02 -3.62 3.01
CA LYS A 91 24.34 -4.62 2.18
C LYS A 91 25.29 -5.25 1.16
N ARG A 92 26.12 -4.44 0.51
CA ARG A 92 27.16 -4.94 -0.42
C ARG A 92 28.18 -5.81 0.29
N GLN A 93 28.67 -5.38 1.45
CA GLN A 93 29.57 -6.20 2.27
C GLN A 93 28.93 -7.52 2.70
N VAL A 94 27.65 -7.51 3.08
CA VAL A 94 26.91 -8.74 3.39
C VAL A 94 26.75 -9.62 2.15
N ALA A 95 26.47 -9.03 0.98
CA ALA A 95 26.41 -9.77 -0.28
C ALA A 95 27.77 -10.38 -0.67
N ASP A 96 28.87 -9.64 -0.51
CA ASP A 96 30.24 -10.11 -0.76
C ASP A 96 30.67 -11.19 0.25
N MET A 97 30.24 -11.07 1.51
CA MET A 97 30.43 -12.11 2.52
C MET A 97 29.56 -13.35 2.25
N GLN A 98 28.40 -13.20 1.63
CA GLN A 98 27.56 -14.32 1.15
C GLN A 98 28.14 -14.97 -0.12
N GLN A 99 28.81 -14.19 -0.98
CA GLN A 99 29.49 -14.67 -2.19
C GLN A 99 30.86 -15.30 -1.90
N SER A 100 31.44 -15.05 -0.72
CA SER A 100 32.66 -15.73 -0.30
C SER A 100 32.37 -17.23 -0.04
N PRO A 101 33.09 -18.18 -0.67
CA PRO A 101 32.83 -19.62 -0.60
C PRO A 101 33.15 -20.28 0.76
N ARG A 102 33.18 -19.50 1.86
CA ARG A 102 33.61 -19.94 3.20
C ARG A 102 32.50 -20.23 4.20
N ARG A 103 31.22 -20.21 3.79
CA ARG A 103 30.09 -20.63 4.66
C ARG A 103 29.80 -22.13 4.67
N ALA A 104 30.78 -22.97 4.33
CA ALA A 104 30.81 -24.39 4.65
C ALA A 104 31.08 -24.65 6.16
N LYS A 105 30.36 -23.98 7.08
CA LYS A 105 30.49 -24.22 8.53
C LYS A 105 29.17 -24.35 9.30
N HIS A 106 28.03 -24.13 8.65
CA HIS A 106 26.74 -24.56 9.18
C HIS A 106 26.09 -25.44 8.12
N GLY A 107 25.84 -26.71 8.45
CA GLY A 107 25.28 -27.72 7.53
C GLY A 107 23.84 -27.46 7.07
N ALA A 108 23.41 -26.20 7.01
CA ALA A 108 22.15 -25.76 6.42
C ALA A 108 22.46 -25.11 5.08
N LEU A 109 22.25 -25.87 4.00
CA LEU A 109 22.26 -25.33 2.64
C LEU A 109 21.13 -24.31 2.49
N VAL A 110 21.47 -23.05 2.30
CA VAL A 110 20.47 -22.02 1.98
C VAL A 110 20.11 -22.18 0.51
N VAL A 111 18.82 -22.42 0.23
CA VAL A 111 18.29 -22.74 -1.10
C VAL A 111 18.67 -21.67 -2.14
N SER A 112 18.67 -20.39 -1.77
CA SER A 112 19.07 -19.30 -2.66
C SER A 112 20.53 -19.40 -3.10
N ASP A 113 21.42 -19.79 -2.18
CA ASP A 113 22.85 -19.88 -2.44
C ASP A 113 23.14 -21.07 -3.34
N VAL A 114 22.45 -22.19 -3.10
CA VAL A 114 22.47 -23.39 -3.94
C VAL A 114 22.03 -23.10 -5.37
N VAL A 115 20.95 -22.34 -5.53
CA VAL A 115 20.42 -22.00 -6.86
C VAL A 115 21.33 -21.03 -7.61
N ARG A 116 22.10 -20.19 -6.92
CA ARG A 116 23.08 -19.29 -7.57
C ARG A 116 24.39 -19.99 -7.91
N ALA A 117 24.72 -21.10 -7.25
CA ALA A 117 25.93 -21.85 -7.52
C ALA A 117 25.87 -22.55 -8.91
N PRO A 118 26.91 -22.41 -9.75
CA PRO A 118 26.97 -23.09 -11.03
C PRO A 118 27.09 -24.60 -10.84
N ILE A 119 26.51 -25.37 -11.75
CA ILE A 119 26.71 -26.81 -11.84
C ILE A 119 28.08 -27.03 -12.48
N GLU A 120 28.94 -27.81 -11.83
CA GLU A 120 30.20 -28.21 -12.44
C GLU A 120 29.89 -29.13 -13.62
N SER A 121 30.43 -28.81 -14.80
CA SER A 121 30.32 -29.63 -16.01
C SER A 121 31.13 -30.92 -15.83
N SER A 122 30.64 -31.84 -15.00
CA SER A 122 31.18 -33.18 -14.88
C SER A 122 30.65 -34.04 -16.03
N ALA A 123 31.56 -34.70 -16.76
CA ALA A 123 31.24 -35.57 -17.88
C ALA A 123 30.30 -36.74 -17.50
N ASP A 124 30.16 -37.03 -16.21
CA ASP A 124 29.33 -38.11 -15.67
C ASP A 124 27.87 -37.70 -15.42
N TYR A 125 27.57 -36.41 -15.48
CA TYR A 125 26.20 -35.90 -15.38
C TYR A 125 25.53 -35.96 -16.75
N GLU A 126 25.19 -37.17 -17.21
CA GLU A 126 24.21 -37.30 -18.28
C GLU A 126 22.96 -36.51 -17.87
N ARG A 127 22.53 -35.55 -18.70
CA ARG A 127 21.29 -34.78 -18.48
C ARG A 127 20.10 -35.74 -18.44
N ARG A 128 19.88 -36.38 -17.30
CA ARG A 128 18.76 -37.29 -17.10
C ARG A 128 17.51 -36.45 -17.12
N ARG A 129 16.59 -36.79 -18.02
CA ARG A 129 15.27 -36.17 -18.06
C ARG A 129 14.55 -36.51 -16.76
N ARG A 130 14.46 -35.54 -15.84
CA ARG A 130 13.76 -35.66 -14.56
C ARG A 130 12.38 -35.02 -14.70
N SER A 131 11.34 -35.71 -14.24
CA SER A 131 9.98 -35.19 -14.16
C SER A 131 9.57 -35.07 -12.70
N PHE A 132 9.19 -33.88 -12.26
CA PHE A 132 8.75 -33.62 -10.89
C PHE A 132 7.25 -33.31 -10.87
N ARG A 133 6.58 -33.77 -9.82
CA ARG A 133 5.27 -33.22 -9.44
C ARG A 133 5.48 -32.34 -8.23
N VAL A 134 4.92 -31.15 -8.29
CA VAL A 134 5.13 -30.13 -7.30
C VAL A 134 3.77 -29.51 -6.98
N ASP A 135 3.53 -29.18 -5.71
CA ASP A 135 2.33 -28.45 -5.33
C ASP A 135 2.40 -26.98 -5.78
N GLU A 136 1.26 -26.27 -5.70
CA GLU A 136 1.18 -24.86 -6.10
C GLU A 136 2.13 -23.96 -5.31
N ARG A 137 2.31 -24.21 -4.01
CA ARG A 137 3.14 -23.38 -3.13
C ARG A 137 4.60 -23.45 -3.55
N VAL A 138 5.10 -24.65 -3.79
CA VAL A 138 6.46 -24.87 -4.26
C VAL A 138 6.59 -24.40 -5.71
N GLY A 139 5.54 -24.51 -6.53
CA GLY A 139 5.48 -23.88 -7.86
C GLY A 139 5.78 -22.38 -7.82
N PHE A 140 5.09 -21.63 -6.97
CA PHE A 140 5.35 -20.20 -6.75
C PHE A 140 6.74 -19.93 -6.15
N ALA A 141 7.20 -20.78 -5.23
CA ALA A 141 8.53 -20.65 -4.63
C ALA A 141 9.64 -20.79 -5.69
N LEU A 142 9.51 -21.75 -6.60
CA LEU A 142 10.45 -21.96 -7.71
C LEU A 142 10.47 -20.77 -8.67
N GLU A 143 9.32 -20.19 -8.98
CA GLU A 143 9.23 -19.00 -9.82
C GLU A 143 9.90 -17.79 -9.18
N ARG A 144 9.70 -17.61 -7.88
CA ARG A 144 10.39 -16.56 -7.11
C ARG A 144 11.90 -16.78 -7.07
N LEU A 145 12.36 -18.01 -6.89
CA LEU A 145 13.78 -18.36 -6.90
C LEU A 145 14.42 -18.14 -8.28
N ALA A 146 13.70 -18.51 -9.35
CA ALA A 146 14.13 -18.27 -10.72
C ALA A 146 14.29 -16.77 -11.01
N ALA A 147 13.33 -15.95 -10.57
CA ALA A 147 13.38 -14.50 -10.70
C ALA A 147 14.53 -13.87 -9.89
N ASP A 148 14.77 -14.35 -8.67
CA ASP A 148 15.85 -13.86 -7.80
C ASP A 148 17.24 -14.20 -8.33
N ALA A 149 17.42 -15.41 -8.86
CA ALA A 149 18.70 -15.89 -9.38
C ALA A 149 18.93 -15.53 -10.87
N GLY A 150 17.90 -15.02 -11.58
CA GLY A 150 17.99 -14.67 -13.00
C GLY A 150 18.16 -15.88 -13.93
N VAL A 151 17.62 -17.04 -13.56
CA VAL A 151 17.75 -18.31 -14.32
C VAL A 151 16.38 -18.90 -14.63
N SER A 152 16.33 -19.91 -15.51
CA SER A 152 15.05 -20.56 -15.82
C SER A 152 14.58 -21.45 -14.66
N LYS A 153 13.27 -21.70 -14.58
CA LYS A 153 12.67 -22.62 -13.58
C LYS A 153 13.27 -24.03 -13.66
N ASP A 154 13.60 -24.47 -14.88
CA ASP A 154 14.25 -25.76 -15.12
C ASP A 154 15.68 -25.78 -14.58
N ASP A 155 16.44 -24.69 -14.77
CA ASP A 155 17.79 -24.57 -14.20
C ASP A 155 17.77 -24.55 -12.67
N VAL A 156 16.76 -23.89 -12.06
CA VAL A 156 16.57 -23.92 -10.60
C VAL A 156 16.40 -25.36 -10.13
N LEU A 157 15.51 -26.12 -10.77
CA LEU A 157 15.28 -27.53 -10.43
C LEU A 157 16.53 -28.39 -10.65
N GLU A 158 17.25 -28.18 -11.76
CA GLU A 158 18.47 -28.91 -12.06
C GLU A 158 19.54 -28.68 -10.99
N ARG A 159 19.76 -27.42 -10.60
CA ARG A 159 20.71 -27.03 -9.55
C ARG A 159 20.32 -27.58 -8.18
N LEU A 160 19.05 -27.48 -7.80
CA LEU A 160 18.58 -28.00 -6.52
C LEU A 160 18.82 -29.50 -6.40
N VAL A 161 18.53 -30.25 -7.46
CA VAL A 161 18.69 -31.70 -7.44
C VAL A 161 20.16 -32.09 -7.51
N TYR A 162 20.97 -31.39 -8.31
CA TYR A 162 22.42 -31.60 -8.36
C TYR A 162 23.05 -31.45 -6.98
N TRP A 163 22.83 -30.32 -6.33
CA TRP A 163 23.45 -30.04 -5.04
C TRP A 163 22.88 -30.89 -3.90
N ALA A 164 21.61 -31.31 -4.00
CA ALA A 164 21.04 -32.28 -3.06
C ALA A 164 21.73 -33.65 -3.21
N ASP A 165 21.90 -34.15 -4.44
CA ASP A 165 22.60 -35.40 -4.72
C ASP A 165 24.05 -35.33 -4.24
N GLU A 166 24.75 -34.24 -4.56
CA GLU A 166 26.12 -33.99 -4.12
C GLU A 166 26.25 -33.94 -2.59
N ALA A 167 25.31 -33.29 -1.90
CA ALA A 167 25.29 -33.25 -0.44
C ALA A 167 25.04 -34.63 0.18
N VAL A 168 24.16 -35.43 -0.42
CA VAL A 168 23.91 -36.82 -0.02
C VAL A 168 25.17 -37.66 -0.25
N LEU A 169 25.80 -37.60 -1.42
CA LEU A 169 27.04 -38.33 -1.71
C LEU A 169 28.17 -37.94 -0.76
N LYS A 170 28.37 -36.64 -0.50
CA LYS A 170 29.34 -36.14 0.48
C LYS A 170 29.09 -36.67 1.88
N SER A 171 27.83 -36.81 2.29
CA SER A 171 27.51 -37.35 3.62
C SER A 171 27.96 -38.81 3.81
N PHE A 172 28.11 -39.57 2.72
CA PHE A 172 28.58 -40.95 2.73
C PHE A 172 30.08 -41.07 2.41
N GLU A 173 30.83 -39.97 2.23
CA GLU A 173 32.26 -40.05 1.92
C GLU A 173 33.08 -40.75 3.03
N SER A 174 32.62 -40.73 4.28
CA SER A 174 33.27 -41.47 5.37
C SER A 174 32.84 -42.94 5.47
N ASP A 175 31.85 -43.38 4.70
CA ASP A 175 31.33 -44.75 4.71
C ASP A 175 32.05 -45.63 3.68
N GLU A 176 33.02 -46.43 4.16
CA GLU A 176 33.76 -47.36 3.30
C GLU A 176 32.89 -48.45 2.68
N ALA A 177 31.82 -48.88 3.34
CA ALA A 177 30.93 -49.92 2.81
C ALA A 177 30.12 -49.36 1.62
N PHE A 178 29.65 -48.11 1.74
CA PHE A 178 28.98 -47.40 0.66
C PHE A 178 29.91 -47.16 -0.54
N LYS A 179 31.17 -46.77 -0.30
CA LYS A 179 32.17 -46.61 -1.36
C LYS A 179 32.39 -47.91 -2.16
N ARG A 180 32.58 -49.04 -1.46
CA ARG A 180 32.72 -50.36 -2.11
C ARG A 180 31.50 -50.74 -2.96
N TYR A 181 30.29 -50.33 -2.54
CA TYR A 181 29.07 -50.56 -3.31
C TYR A 181 29.03 -49.73 -4.60
N LEU A 182 29.40 -48.45 -4.55
CA LEU A 182 29.49 -47.58 -5.73
C LEU A 182 30.53 -48.10 -6.74
N ASP A 183 31.68 -48.54 -6.25
CA ASP A 183 32.76 -49.06 -7.10
C ASP A 183 32.36 -50.37 -7.80
N ARG A 184 31.62 -51.25 -7.10
CA ARG A 184 31.13 -52.51 -7.69
C ARG A 184 30.19 -52.28 -8.88
N GLY A 185 29.31 -51.28 -8.78
CA GLY A 185 28.39 -50.93 -9.87
C GLY A 185 29.08 -50.32 -11.10
N ARG A 186 30.30 -49.76 -10.95
CA ARG A 186 31.11 -49.25 -12.07
C ARG A 186 31.88 -50.36 -12.79
N THR A 187 32.41 -51.34 -12.05
CA THR A 187 33.17 -52.45 -12.64
C THR A 187 32.30 -53.47 -13.39
N GLU A 188 31.00 -53.55 -13.07
CA GLU A 188 30.05 -54.43 -13.76
C GLU A 188 29.61 -53.88 -15.13
N LYS A 189 29.74 -52.57 -15.38
CA LYS A 189 29.34 -51.93 -16.64
C LYS A 189 30.42 -51.87 -17.71
N SER A 190 31.67 -52.20 -17.37
CA SER A 190 32.80 -52.26 -18.31
C SER A 190 33.00 -53.65 -18.92
N GLY A 191 32.03 -54.56 -18.76
CA GLY A 191 32.11 -55.96 -19.19
C GLY A 191 31.05 -56.39 -20.21
N ILE A 192 30.59 -55.50 -21.08
CA ILE A 192 29.79 -55.84 -22.28
C ILE A 192 30.33 -55.06 -23.48
#